data_AF-A0A4Q3SJ73-F1
#
_entry.id   AF-A0A4Q3SJ73-F1
#
_cell.length_a   1.000
_cell.length_b   1.000
_cell.length_c   1.000
_cell.angle_alpha   90.00
_cell.angle_beta   90.00
_cell.angle_gamma   90.00
#
_symmetry.space_group_name_H-M   'P 1'
#
loop_
_entity.id
_entity.type
_entity.pdbx_description
1 polymer ?
#
loop_
_entity_poly.entity_id
_entity_poly.type
_entity_poly.pdbx_seq_one_letter_code
_entity_poly.pdbx_strand_id
1 'polypeptide(L)'
;MYKDVLNVFENIDPKQVYILDKGFKEFKKSYSGIYQNLEKDIVSILTKQQQLLKKYKRLFLLAPDNNSSKEILDGFRKFSKSDLITCAIIDSVEIKNIKKGDAFIAVDDDQLVELVNCLRSSGFTIGKDTGVLSYHESNLKSVIGDGISTITPDYTAMGRTMAKMITSNERKVIENPFIMIDRGSF
;
A
#
# COMPACT_ATOMS: atom_id res chain seq x y z
N MET A 1 -15.49 -8.59 -1.50
CA MET A 1 -16.42 -8.15 -0.45
C MET A 1 -17.44 -9.26 -0.22
N TYR A 2 -17.79 -9.55 1.04
CA TYR A 2 -18.77 -10.61 1.35
C TYR A 2 -20.14 -10.23 0.81
N LYS A 3 -20.84 -11.16 0.12
CA LYS A 3 -22.16 -10.93 -0.51
C LYS A 3 -23.17 -10.31 0.46
N ASP A 4 -23.09 -10.67 1.73
CA ASP A 4 -24.03 -10.23 2.76
C ASP A 4 -23.94 -8.71 3.02
N VAL A 5 -22.77 -8.10 2.82
CA VAL A 5 -22.58 -6.65 2.99
C VAL A 5 -23.35 -5.86 1.93
N LEU A 6 -23.39 -6.35 0.67
CA LEU A 6 -24.11 -5.66 -0.42
C LEU A 6 -25.61 -5.55 -0.14
N ASN A 7 -26.21 -6.64 0.36
CA ASN A 7 -27.64 -6.70 0.65
C ASN A 7 -28.07 -5.75 1.78
N VAL A 8 -27.20 -5.50 2.77
CA VAL A 8 -27.47 -4.53 3.83
C VAL A 8 -27.52 -3.12 3.26
N PHE A 9 -26.60 -2.77 2.35
CA PHE A 9 -26.59 -1.45 1.73
C PHE A 9 -27.80 -1.20 0.84
N GLU A 10 -28.37 -2.20 0.17
CA GLU A 10 -29.59 -2.01 -0.65
C GLU A 10 -30.79 -1.44 0.14
N ASN A 11 -30.79 -1.60 1.47
CA ASN A 11 -31.87 -1.15 2.35
C ASN A 11 -31.58 0.20 3.05
N ILE A 12 -30.43 0.83 2.80
CA ILE A 12 -30.03 2.10 3.43
C ILE A 12 -30.19 3.24 2.42
N ASP A 13 -30.92 4.29 2.79
CA ASP A 13 -30.99 5.51 1.97
C ASP A 13 -29.58 6.11 1.80
N PRO A 14 -29.07 6.23 0.56
CA PRO A 14 -27.73 6.78 0.32
C PRO A 14 -27.52 8.21 0.84
N LYS A 15 -28.60 8.95 1.12
CA LYS A 15 -28.53 10.29 1.73
C LYS A 15 -28.29 10.24 3.24
N GLN A 16 -28.46 9.10 3.89
CA GLN A 16 -28.34 8.95 5.35
C GLN A 16 -27.00 8.37 5.79
N VAL A 17 -26.16 7.95 4.84
CA VAL A 17 -24.91 7.25 5.14
C VAL A 17 -23.73 7.86 4.37
N TYR A 18 -22.55 7.75 4.97
CA TYR A 18 -21.28 7.96 4.30
C TYR A 18 -20.47 6.67 4.35
N ILE A 19 -19.81 6.33 3.25
CA ILE A 19 -18.84 5.23 3.23
C ILE A 19 -17.45 5.77 3.58
N LEU A 20 -16.70 4.99 4.34
CA LEU A 20 -15.33 5.27 4.70
C LEU A 20 -14.47 4.06 4.33
N ASP A 21 -13.25 4.32 3.88
CA ASP A 21 -12.21 3.32 3.63
C ASP A 21 -12.42 2.49 2.35
N LYS A 22 -13.27 1.44 2.38
CA LYS A 22 -13.35 0.45 1.28
C LYS A 22 -14.58 0.64 0.39
N GLY A 23 -14.64 -0.13 -0.69
CA GLY A 23 -15.82 -0.23 -1.55
C GLY A 23 -15.87 0.81 -2.68
N PHE A 24 -14.70 1.29 -3.13
CA PHE A 24 -14.64 2.28 -4.21
C PHE A 24 -15.28 1.77 -5.50
N LYS A 25 -15.06 0.50 -5.89
CA LYS A 25 -15.61 -0.06 -7.12
C LYS A 25 -17.12 -0.33 -6.98
N GLU A 26 -17.55 -0.71 -5.79
CA GLU A 26 -18.89 -1.17 -5.47
C GLU A 26 -19.87 -0.02 -5.19
N PHE A 27 -19.46 0.99 -4.43
CA PHE A 27 -20.39 1.94 -3.81
C PHE A 27 -20.28 3.38 -4.29
N LYS A 28 -19.16 3.77 -4.93
CA LYS A 28 -18.89 5.19 -5.28
C LYS A 28 -19.94 5.85 -6.19
N LYS A 29 -20.74 5.07 -6.91
CA LYS A 29 -21.79 5.61 -7.79
C LYS A 29 -23.06 5.98 -7.03
N SER A 30 -23.29 5.36 -5.88
CA SER A 30 -24.54 5.47 -5.14
C SER A 30 -24.35 6.22 -3.82
N TYR A 31 -23.20 6.04 -3.17
CA TYR A 31 -22.95 6.56 -1.83
C TYR A 31 -21.89 7.65 -1.83
N SER A 32 -22.13 8.70 -1.04
CA SER A 32 -21.10 9.67 -0.70
C SER A 32 -20.13 9.04 0.29
N GLY A 33 -18.88 9.47 0.27
CA GLY A 33 -17.88 8.87 1.13
C GLY A 33 -16.46 9.20 0.75
N ILE A 34 -15.55 8.70 1.58
CA ILE A 34 -14.12 8.73 1.34
C ILE A 34 -13.65 7.31 1.11
N TYR A 35 -13.00 7.07 -0.01
CA TYR A 35 -12.65 5.74 -0.48
C TYR A 35 -11.16 5.63 -0.73
N GLN A 36 -10.59 4.46 -0.49
CA GLN A 36 -9.27 4.08 -0.94
C GLN A 36 -9.33 3.46 -2.33
N ASN A 37 -8.29 3.68 -3.13
CA ASN A 37 -8.17 3.12 -4.45
C ASN A 37 -6.80 2.45 -4.59
N LEU A 38 -6.62 1.35 -3.85
CA LEU A 38 -5.33 0.69 -3.64
C LEU A 38 -4.59 0.36 -4.94
N GLU A 39 -5.34 -0.01 -5.99
CA GLU A 39 -4.80 -0.26 -7.33
C GLU A 39 -4.14 0.98 -7.94
N LYS A 40 -4.78 2.15 -7.81
CA LYS A 40 -4.24 3.43 -8.28
C LYS A 40 -3.16 3.95 -7.35
N ASP A 41 -3.30 3.73 -6.05
CA ASP A 41 -2.43 4.29 -5.01
C ASP A 41 -1.00 3.76 -5.14
N ILE A 42 -0.82 2.44 -5.31
CA ILE A 42 0.51 1.85 -5.53
C ILE A 42 1.16 2.35 -6.83
N VAL A 43 0.38 2.47 -7.92
CA VAL A 43 0.89 3.00 -9.18
C VAL A 43 1.33 4.45 -9.01
N SER A 44 0.51 5.27 -8.33
CA SER A 44 0.78 6.68 -8.12
C SER A 44 2.02 6.88 -7.27
N ILE A 45 2.15 6.16 -6.15
CA ILE A 45 3.28 6.34 -5.24
C ILE A 45 4.59 5.89 -5.90
N LEU A 46 4.62 4.74 -6.57
CA LEU A 46 5.83 4.26 -7.25
C LEU A 46 6.23 5.16 -8.43
N THR A 47 5.26 5.67 -9.19
CA THR A 47 5.53 6.62 -10.28
C THR A 47 6.08 7.95 -9.74
N LYS A 48 5.49 8.49 -8.66
CA LYS A 48 6.00 9.72 -8.01
C LYS A 48 7.42 9.52 -7.47
N GLN A 49 7.71 8.33 -6.96
CA GLN A 49 9.01 7.97 -6.37
C GLN A 49 9.99 7.34 -7.38
N GLN A 50 9.78 7.55 -8.69
CA GLN A 50 10.65 6.99 -9.74
C GLN A 50 12.14 7.30 -9.57
N GLN A 51 12.50 8.43 -8.95
CA GLN A 51 13.90 8.78 -8.71
C GLN A 51 14.53 7.90 -7.61
N LEU A 52 13.77 7.53 -6.58
CA LEU A 52 14.23 6.57 -5.56
C LEU A 52 14.42 5.19 -6.19
N LEU A 53 13.51 4.78 -7.07
CA LEU A 53 13.56 3.50 -7.75
C LEU A 53 14.82 3.30 -8.60
N LYS A 54 15.41 4.37 -9.15
CA LYS A 54 16.65 4.30 -9.95
C LYS A 54 17.86 3.79 -9.18
N LYS A 55 17.83 3.77 -7.85
CA LYS A 55 18.88 3.17 -7.01
C LYS A 55 18.93 1.64 -7.16
N TYR A 56 17.84 1.04 -7.64
CA TYR A 56 17.63 -0.40 -7.66
C TYR A 56 17.55 -0.96 -9.08
N LYS A 57 17.82 -2.26 -9.20
CA LYS A 57 17.77 -3.04 -10.44
C LYS A 57 16.51 -3.87 -10.54
N ARG A 58 16.00 -4.35 -9.41
CA ARG A 58 14.83 -5.22 -9.32
C ARG A 58 13.92 -4.74 -8.19
N LEU A 59 12.61 -4.79 -8.41
CA LEU A 59 11.60 -4.48 -7.42
C LEU A 59 10.69 -5.69 -7.22
N PHE A 60 10.63 -6.19 -5.99
CA PHE A 60 9.83 -7.33 -5.61
C PHE A 60 8.65 -6.89 -4.75
N LEU A 61 7.44 -7.30 -5.10
CA LEU A 61 6.30 -7.23 -4.20
C LEU A 61 6.20 -8.57 -3.46
N LEU A 62 6.38 -8.55 -2.15
CA LEU A 62 6.17 -9.68 -1.26
C LEU A 62 4.70 -9.74 -0.88
N ALA A 63 3.99 -10.70 -1.44
CA ALA A 63 2.55 -10.80 -1.35
C ALA A 63 2.10 -12.26 -1.29
N PRO A 64 1.90 -12.83 -0.09
CA PRO A 64 1.43 -14.21 0.04
C PRO A 64 0.00 -14.36 -0.49
N ASP A 65 -0.27 -15.49 -1.15
CA ASP A 65 -1.50 -15.76 -1.92
C ASP A 65 -2.78 -15.68 -1.10
N ASN A 66 -2.71 -15.88 0.23
CA ASN A 66 -3.87 -15.99 1.11
C ASN A 66 -4.29 -14.67 1.79
N ASN A 67 -3.47 -13.62 1.76
CA ASN A 67 -3.69 -12.41 2.57
C ASN A 67 -3.55 -11.09 1.80
N SER A 68 -3.14 -11.16 0.53
CA SER A 68 -2.87 -9.96 -0.26
C SER A 68 -4.13 -9.39 -0.92
N SER A 69 -4.32 -8.08 -0.83
CA SER A 69 -5.41 -7.42 -1.58
C SER A 69 -5.18 -7.56 -3.08
N LYS A 70 -6.18 -8.11 -3.79
CA LYS A 70 -6.17 -8.21 -5.26
C LYS A 70 -5.89 -6.86 -5.93
N GLU A 71 -6.36 -5.76 -5.33
CA GLU A 71 -6.15 -4.42 -5.86
C GLU A 71 -4.68 -3.99 -5.83
N ILE A 72 -3.95 -4.36 -4.77
CA ILE A 72 -2.50 -4.10 -4.66
C ILE A 72 -1.75 -4.89 -5.73
N LEU A 73 -2.08 -6.17 -5.90
CA LEU A 73 -1.49 -7.03 -6.94
C LEU A 73 -1.73 -6.47 -8.34
N ASP A 74 -2.97 -6.09 -8.65
CA ASP A 74 -3.35 -5.56 -9.95
C ASP A 74 -2.67 -4.20 -10.22
N GLY A 75 -2.59 -3.34 -9.20
CA GLY A 75 -1.87 -2.07 -9.29
C GLY A 75 -0.37 -2.25 -9.52
N PHE A 76 0.27 -3.19 -8.80
CA PHE A 76 1.69 -3.49 -9.01
C PHE A 76 1.95 -4.10 -10.38
N ARG A 77 1.10 -5.04 -10.86
CA ARG A 77 1.17 -5.57 -12.23
C ARG A 77 0.98 -4.50 -13.30
N LYS A 78 0.23 -3.44 -13.00
CA LYS A 78 0.08 -2.28 -13.88
C LYS A 78 1.34 -1.43 -13.88
N PHE A 79 1.92 -1.18 -12.71
CA PHE A 79 3.18 -0.47 -12.58
C PHE A 79 4.35 -1.21 -13.26
N SER A 80 4.40 -2.54 -13.15
CA SER A 80 5.46 -3.37 -13.74
C SER A 80 5.53 -3.35 -15.27
N LYS A 81 4.51 -2.79 -15.93
CA LYS A 81 4.52 -2.55 -17.38
C LYS A 81 5.29 -1.27 -17.74
N SER A 82 5.70 -0.48 -16.76
CA SER A 82 6.65 0.61 -16.99
C SER A 82 8.06 0.04 -17.17
N ASP A 83 8.80 0.52 -18.17
CA ASP A 83 10.20 0.12 -18.40
C ASP A 83 11.17 0.76 -17.40
N LEU A 84 10.68 1.18 -16.22
CA LEU A 84 11.46 1.88 -15.20
C LEU A 84 12.36 0.95 -14.39
N ILE A 85 11.87 -0.26 -14.08
CA ILE A 85 12.57 -1.25 -13.24
C ILE A 85 12.00 -2.65 -13.48
N THR A 86 12.85 -3.68 -13.44
CA THR A 86 12.40 -5.07 -13.53
C THR A 86 11.61 -5.43 -12.27
N CYS A 87 10.36 -5.87 -12.44
CA CYS A 87 9.48 -6.18 -11.32
C CYS A 87 9.12 -7.67 -11.26
N ALA A 88 8.87 -8.18 -10.05
CA ALA A 88 8.27 -9.49 -9.84
C ALA A 88 7.39 -9.50 -8.58
N ILE A 89 6.39 -10.37 -8.55
CA ILE A 89 5.61 -10.68 -7.34
C ILE A 89 6.11 -12.03 -6.83
N ILE A 90 6.42 -12.10 -5.55
CA ILE A 90 6.93 -13.30 -4.88
C ILE A 90 6.17 -13.52 -3.57
N ASP A 91 6.04 -14.76 -3.16
CA ASP A 91 5.35 -15.17 -1.94
C ASP A 91 6.27 -15.15 -0.71
N SER A 92 7.58 -15.29 -0.92
CA SER A 92 8.59 -15.46 0.12
C SER A 92 9.98 -15.06 -0.38
N VAL A 93 10.92 -14.83 0.54
CA VAL A 93 12.32 -14.52 0.22
C VAL A 93 13.27 -15.61 0.72
N GLU A 94 14.07 -16.15 -0.20
CA GLU A 94 15.20 -17.02 0.14
C GLU A 94 16.53 -16.28 0.04
N ILE A 95 17.39 -16.41 1.06
CA ILE A 95 18.72 -15.75 1.16
C ILE A 95 19.51 -15.81 -0.16
N LYS A 96 19.62 -17.01 -0.75
CA LYS A 96 20.44 -17.26 -1.96
C LYS A 96 19.99 -16.46 -3.20
N ASN A 97 18.78 -15.90 -3.20
CA ASN A 97 18.20 -15.20 -4.35
C ASN A 97 18.32 -13.67 -4.24
N ILE A 98 18.68 -13.15 -3.06
CA ILE A 98 18.85 -11.71 -2.80
C ILE A 98 20.16 -11.23 -3.40
N LYS A 99 20.11 -10.08 -4.07
CA LYS A 99 21.26 -9.41 -4.67
C LYS A 99 21.29 -7.95 -4.26
N LYS A 100 22.50 -7.39 -4.24
CA LYS A 100 22.67 -5.94 -4.12
C LYS A 100 21.97 -5.22 -5.27
N GLY A 101 21.22 -4.17 -4.93
CA GLY A 101 20.36 -3.44 -5.84
C GLY A 101 18.93 -4.01 -5.93
N ASP A 102 18.56 -4.97 -5.11
CA ASP A 102 17.16 -5.38 -4.98
C ASP A 102 16.40 -4.43 -4.06
N ALA A 103 15.14 -4.15 -4.41
CA ALA A 103 14.18 -3.50 -3.56
C ALA A 103 12.96 -4.40 -3.34
N PHE A 104 12.35 -4.29 -2.16
CA PHE A 104 11.23 -5.10 -1.73
C PHE A 104 10.11 -4.22 -1.19
N ILE A 105 8.87 -4.59 -1.48
CA ILE A 105 7.66 -4.01 -0.89
C ILE A 105 6.94 -5.14 -0.15
N ALA A 106 6.88 -5.07 1.17
CA ALA A 106 6.15 -6.03 2.01
C ALA A 106 4.72 -5.57 2.24
N VAL A 107 3.72 -6.40 1.90
CA VAL A 107 2.30 -6.07 2.10
C VAL A 107 1.79 -6.37 3.50
N ASP A 108 2.45 -7.26 4.23
CA ASP A 108 2.13 -7.64 5.60
C ASP A 108 3.37 -7.61 6.52
N ASP A 109 3.13 -7.59 7.83
CA ASP A 109 4.14 -7.37 8.85
C ASP A 109 5.01 -8.61 9.08
N ASP A 110 4.45 -9.82 8.91
CA ASP A 110 5.19 -11.07 9.10
C ASP A 110 6.25 -11.22 8.01
N GLN A 111 5.87 -11.00 6.74
CA GLN A 111 6.80 -10.97 5.61
C GLN A 111 7.85 -9.87 5.73
N LEU A 112 7.50 -8.72 6.29
CA LEU A 112 8.47 -7.67 6.56
C LEU A 112 9.54 -8.14 7.55
N VAL A 113 9.13 -8.78 8.65
CA VAL A 113 10.05 -9.30 9.68
C VAL A 113 10.96 -10.37 9.10
N GLU A 114 10.42 -11.32 8.34
CA GLU A 114 11.18 -12.37 7.67
C GLU A 114 12.22 -11.78 6.70
N LEU A 115 11.81 -10.83 5.85
CA LEU A 115 12.69 -10.13 4.94
C LEU A 115 13.83 -9.41 5.66
N VAL A 116 13.53 -8.65 6.72
CA VAL A 116 14.54 -7.88 7.45
C VAL A 116 15.56 -8.81 8.10
N ASN A 117 15.11 -9.92 8.70
CA ASN A 117 15.99 -10.93 9.27
C ASN A 117 16.87 -11.59 8.20
N CYS A 118 16.29 -11.90 7.04
CA CYS A 118 16.99 -12.49 5.91
C CYS A 118 18.09 -11.55 5.38
N LEU A 119 17.77 -10.27 5.19
CA LEU A 119 18.72 -9.24 4.74
C LEU A 119 19.88 -9.05 5.73
N ARG A 120 19.57 -8.93 7.03
CA ARG A 120 20.57 -8.79 8.09
C ARG A 120 21.49 -10.02 8.16
N SER A 121 20.93 -11.22 8.11
CA SER A 121 21.71 -12.47 8.16
C SER A 121 22.61 -12.63 6.93
N SER A 122 22.24 -12.02 5.81
CA SER A 122 23.01 -12.01 4.56
C SER A 122 24.05 -10.87 4.51
N GLY A 123 24.13 -10.04 5.55
CA GLY A 123 25.05 -8.91 5.62
C GLY A 123 24.69 -7.72 4.73
N PHE A 124 23.46 -7.63 4.24
CA PHE A 124 23.00 -6.48 3.44
C PHE A 124 22.64 -5.29 4.32
N THR A 125 23.04 -4.09 3.90
CA THR A 125 22.62 -2.84 4.53
C THR A 125 21.32 -2.34 3.88
N ILE A 126 20.22 -2.31 4.64
CA ILE A 126 18.94 -1.74 4.18
C ILE A 126 19.11 -0.24 3.89
N GLY A 127 18.49 0.27 2.82
CA GLY A 127 18.61 1.65 2.35
C GLY A 127 19.88 1.94 1.53
N LYS A 128 20.84 1.00 1.49
CA LYS A 128 22.11 1.16 0.78
C LYS A 128 22.41 0.03 -0.21
N ASP A 129 22.40 -1.21 0.26
CA ASP A 129 22.59 -2.39 -0.58
C ASP A 129 21.26 -2.93 -1.12
N THR A 130 20.20 -2.85 -0.31
CA THR A 130 18.84 -3.24 -0.69
C THR A 130 17.82 -2.21 -0.21
N GLY A 131 16.69 -2.11 -0.91
CA GLY A 131 15.58 -1.25 -0.53
C GLY A 131 14.45 -2.03 0.13
N VAL A 132 13.81 -1.46 1.14
CA VAL A 132 12.66 -2.04 1.83
C VAL A 132 11.59 -0.97 2.02
N LEU A 133 10.39 -1.27 1.56
CA LEU A 133 9.17 -0.48 1.75
C LEU A 133 8.10 -1.40 2.36
N SER A 134 7.24 -0.87 3.22
CA SER A 134 6.13 -1.66 3.79
C SER A 134 4.78 -0.95 3.64
N TYR A 135 3.73 -1.72 3.42
CA TYR A 135 2.36 -1.21 3.51
C TYR A 135 1.94 -0.95 4.96
N HIS A 136 1.03 0.01 5.15
CA HIS A 136 0.36 0.32 6.42
C HIS A 136 1.32 0.74 7.55
N GLU A 137 1.34 2.04 7.85
CA GLU A 137 2.19 2.55 8.92
C GLU A 137 1.80 1.96 10.29
N SER A 138 2.82 1.62 11.08
CA SER A 138 2.67 1.24 12.48
C SER A 138 3.89 1.67 13.29
N ASN A 139 3.72 1.91 14.59
CA ASN A 139 4.81 2.31 15.47
C ASN A 139 5.97 1.29 15.45
N LEU A 140 5.67 -0.01 15.28
CA LEU A 140 6.68 -1.06 15.21
C LEU A 140 7.59 -0.89 13.99
N LYS A 141 7.05 -0.44 12.84
CA LYS A 141 7.83 -0.23 11.61
C LYS A 141 8.82 0.93 11.74
N SER A 142 8.60 1.85 12.66
CA SER A 142 9.60 2.89 12.98
C SER A 142 10.82 2.36 13.73
N VAL A 143 10.73 1.15 14.32
CA VAL A 143 11.80 0.52 15.12
C VAL A 143 12.46 -0.63 14.37
N ILE A 144 11.67 -1.41 13.61
CA ILE A 144 12.20 -2.50 12.78
C ILE A 144 13.23 -1.96 11.78
N GLY A 145 14.34 -2.67 11.58
CA GLY A 145 15.30 -2.32 10.52
C GLY A 145 15.96 -0.95 10.64
N ASP A 146 16.00 -0.38 11.85
CA ASP A 146 16.41 1.02 12.11
C ASP A 146 15.47 2.07 11.48
N GLY A 147 14.22 1.67 11.21
CA GLY A 147 13.17 2.49 10.64
C GLY A 147 12.85 2.09 9.20
N ILE A 148 11.73 1.41 9.00
CA ILE A 148 11.22 1.05 7.67
C ILE A 148 10.35 2.18 7.12
N SER A 149 10.69 2.66 5.93
CA SER A 149 9.86 3.51 5.09
C SER A 149 8.56 2.79 4.77
N THR A 150 7.43 3.49 4.86
CA THR A 150 6.11 2.89 4.61
C THR A 150 5.31 3.66 3.58
N ILE A 151 4.34 2.98 2.99
CA ILE A 151 3.27 3.58 2.19
C ILE A 151 1.93 3.26 2.83
N THR A 152 1.10 4.28 3.01
CA THR A 152 -0.10 4.17 3.82
C THR A 152 -1.16 5.18 3.42
N PRO A 153 -2.45 4.90 3.65
CA PRO A 153 -3.48 5.91 3.55
C PRO A 153 -3.20 7.04 4.54
N ASP A 154 -3.42 8.29 4.14
CA ASP A 154 -3.38 9.40 5.10
C ASP A 154 -4.67 9.35 5.93
N TYR A 155 -4.65 8.57 7.01
CA TYR A 155 -5.78 8.43 7.94
C TYR A 155 -6.16 9.76 8.60
N THR A 156 -5.20 10.67 8.76
CA THR A 156 -5.46 11.99 9.35
C THR A 156 -6.21 12.87 8.37
N ALA A 157 -5.81 12.90 7.08
CA ALA A 157 -6.57 13.58 6.03
C ALA A 157 -7.95 12.96 5.85
N MET A 158 -8.06 11.63 5.94
CA MET A 158 -9.33 10.91 5.86
C MET A 158 -10.30 11.38 6.94
N GLY A 159 -9.87 11.37 8.20
CA GLY A 159 -10.68 11.81 9.35
C GLY A 159 -11.09 13.28 9.26
N ARG A 160 -10.15 14.18 8.93
CA ARG A 160 -10.43 15.62 8.74
C ARG A 160 -11.46 15.85 7.63
N THR A 161 -11.29 15.16 6.51
CA THR A 161 -12.19 15.31 5.35
C THR A 161 -13.57 14.76 5.68
N MET A 162 -13.67 13.63 6.38
CA MET A 162 -14.96 13.06 6.78
C MET A 162 -15.69 13.97 7.76
N ALA A 163 -15.00 14.48 8.78
CA ALA A 163 -15.59 15.42 9.73
C ALA A 163 -16.12 16.67 9.04
N LYS A 164 -15.38 17.21 8.06
CA LYS A 164 -15.82 18.34 7.24
C LYS A 164 -17.09 17.97 6.46
N MET A 165 -17.10 16.83 5.76
CA MET A 165 -18.25 16.41 4.95
C MET A 165 -19.53 16.25 5.78
N ILE A 166 -19.42 15.66 6.97
CA ILE A 166 -20.55 15.49 7.89
C ILE A 166 -21.05 16.84 8.39
N THR A 167 -20.15 17.70 8.87
CA THR A 167 -20.53 19.00 9.46
C THR A 167 -21.07 20.00 8.45
N SER A 168 -20.63 19.92 7.19
CA SER A 168 -21.16 20.75 6.10
C SER A 168 -22.32 20.09 5.34
N ASN A 169 -22.72 18.87 5.72
CA ASN A 169 -23.67 18.02 4.97
C ASN A 169 -23.30 17.88 3.47
N GLU A 170 -22.00 17.90 3.16
CA GLU A 170 -21.47 17.78 1.81
C GLU A 170 -21.55 16.33 1.34
N ARG A 171 -22.19 16.12 0.19
CA ARG A 171 -22.41 14.80 -0.41
C ARG A 171 -21.50 14.61 -1.62
N LYS A 172 -20.28 14.16 -1.35
CA LYS A 172 -19.25 13.93 -2.37
C LYS A 172 -18.62 12.57 -2.23
N VAL A 173 -18.02 12.12 -3.33
CA VAL A 173 -17.17 10.94 -3.41
C VAL A 173 -15.74 11.46 -3.51
N ILE A 174 -14.91 11.14 -2.53
CA ILE A 174 -13.54 11.61 -2.45
C ILE A 174 -12.60 10.40 -2.38
N GLU A 175 -11.57 10.36 -3.21
CA GLU A 175 -10.47 9.40 -3.05
C GLU A 175 -9.54 9.91 -1.94
N ASN A 176 -9.24 9.06 -0.96
CA ASN A 176 -8.34 9.43 0.13
C ASN A 176 -6.90 9.59 -0.38
N PRO A 177 -6.12 10.56 0.13
CA PRO A 177 -4.70 10.62 -0.17
C PRO A 177 -3.95 9.37 0.32
N PHE A 178 -2.95 8.97 -0.44
CA PHE A 178 -2.02 7.90 -0.11
C PHE A 178 -0.60 8.46 -0.10
N ILE A 179 0.13 8.21 0.99
CA ILE A 179 1.38 8.87 1.31
C ILE A 179 2.51 7.87 1.53
N MET A 180 3.74 8.34 1.40
CA MET A 180 4.94 7.61 1.82
C MET A 180 5.53 8.31 3.03
N ILE A 181 5.87 7.54 4.06
CA ILE A 181 6.65 7.98 5.20
C ILE A 181 8.06 7.46 4.98
N ASP A 182 8.99 8.34 4.62
CA ASP A 182 10.36 7.96 4.32
C ASP A 182 11.23 7.97 5.59
N ARG A 183 11.92 6.85 5.81
CA ARG A 183 12.90 6.63 6.90
C ARG A 183 14.28 6.24 6.36
N GLY A 184 14.47 6.29 5.04
CA GLY A 184 15.75 5.97 4.40
C GLY A 184 15.96 4.48 4.12
N SER A 185 14.97 3.62 4.36
CA SER A 185 15.08 2.20 3.99
C SER A 185 14.82 1.95 2.50
N PHE A 186 14.35 2.95 1.73
CA PHE A 186 13.98 2.86 0.31
C PHE A 186 14.59 3.99 -0.55
#